data_AF-A0A1X2G9F1-F1
#
_entry.id   AF-A0A1X2G9F1-F1
#
_cell.length_a   1.000
_cell.length_b   1.000
_cell.length_c   1.000
_cell.angle_alpha   90.00
_cell.angle_beta   90.00
_cell.angle_gamma   90.00
#
_symmetry.space_group_name_H-M   'P 1'
#
loop_
_entity.id
_entity.type
_entity.pdbx_description
1 polymer ?
#
loop_
_entity_poly.entity_id
_entity_poly.type
_entity_poly.pdbx_seq_one_letter_code
_entity_poly.pdbx_strand_id
1 'polypeptide(L)'
;MLAMLRHICHIQLKDTNLIKAGEEFKRKTYQALIWVSSSVTDEMVKKCNDFGRQGFEISQHTPVRVSQRCAMMERSKQINELSMVKVSDKEEDVRFAVITMSTQAGTILGNSCTAICSEPKTH
;
A
#
# COMPACT_ATOMS: atom_id res chain seq x y z
N MET A 1 17.78 0.46 16.49
CA MET A 1 16.87 1.28 15.66
C MET A 1 17.15 2.74 16.00
N LEU A 2 17.77 3.49 15.10
CA LEU A 2 18.00 4.93 15.29
C LEU A 2 16.79 5.67 14.75
N ALA A 3 16.10 6.43 15.61
CA ALA A 3 15.01 7.32 15.20
C ALA A 3 15.57 8.74 15.05
N MET A 4 15.33 9.36 13.90
CA MET A 4 15.67 10.76 13.66
C MET A 4 14.41 11.62 13.78
N LEU A 5 14.39 12.52 14.75
CA LEU A 5 13.34 13.52 14.89
C LEU A 5 13.65 14.74 14.03
N ARG A 6 12.63 15.25 13.33
CA ARG A 6 12.70 16.48 12.55
C ARG A 6 11.53 17.38 12.91
N HIS A 7 11.67 18.68 12.66
CA HIS A 7 10.62 19.69 12.88
C HIS A 7 10.09 19.74 14.33
N ILE A 8 10.99 19.62 15.32
CA ILE A 8 10.62 19.83 16.73
C ILE A 8 10.28 21.31 16.92
N CYS A 9 9.06 21.58 17.37
CA CYS A 9 8.58 22.93 17.66
C CYS A 9 7.59 22.91 18.81
N HIS A 10 7.30 24.09 19.36
CA HIS A 10 6.25 24.26 20.35
C HIS A 10 4.86 24.12 19.69
N ILE A 11 3.97 23.33 20.29
CA ILE A 11 2.60 23.12 19.83
C ILE A 11 1.58 23.48 20.92
N GLN A 12 0.36 23.83 20.52
CA GLN A 12 -0.78 24.09 21.38
C GLN A 12 -1.79 22.93 21.32
N LEU A 13 -2.69 22.83 22.30
CA LEU A 13 -3.68 21.75 22.36
C LEU A 13 -4.54 21.67 21.08
N LYS A 14 -4.90 22.82 20.49
CA LYS A 14 -5.67 22.90 19.24
C LYS A 14 -4.97 22.24 18.04
N ASP A 15 -3.64 22.13 18.06
CA ASP A 15 -2.87 21.52 16.97
C ASP A 15 -3.08 19.99 16.92
N THR A 16 -3.56 19.38 18.00
CA THR A 16 -3.94 17.96 18.02
C THR A 16 -5.07 17.64 17.04
N ASN A 17 -5.96 18.60 16.76
CA ASN A 17 -7.01 18.45 15.76
C ASN A 17 -6.42 18.32 14.34
N LEU A 18 -5.30 18.99 14.05
CA LEU A 18 -4.60 18.87 12.78
C LEU A 18 -3.98 17.47 12.60
N ILE A 19 -3.50 16.88 13.69
CA ILE A 19 -2.97 15.52 13.70
C ILE A 19 -4.10 14.52 13.42
N LYS A 20 -5.23 14.66 14.11
CA LYS A 20 -6.41 13.79 13.91
C LYS A 20 -6.98 13.89 12.50
N ALA A 21 -7.15 15.11 11.98
CA ALA A 21 -7.55 15.32 10.59
C ALA A 21 -6.53 14.71 9.61
N GLY A 22 -5.25 14.77 9.95
CA GLY A 22 -4.18 14.10 9.21
C GLY A 22 -4.31 12.58 9.19
N GLU A 23 -4.65 11.99 10.33
CA GLU A 23 -4.88 10.55 10.45
C GLU A 23 -6.08 10.09 9.61
N GLU A 24 -7.19 10.83 9.68
CA GLU A 24 -8.48 10.45 9.10
C GLU A 24 -8.55 10.69 7.59
N PHE A 25 -7.90 11.75 7.08
CA PHE A 25 -8.15 12.21 5.70
C PHE A 25 -6.90 12.26 4.82
N LYS A 26 -5.69 12.42 5.38
CA LYS A 26 -4.50 12.56 4.52
C LYS A 26 -4.16 11.23 3.86
N ARG A 27 -3.82 11.32 2.58
CA ARG A 27 -3.26 10.21 1.82
C ARG A 27 -1.94 9.77 2.44
N LYS A 28 -1.65 8.48 2.32
CA LYS A 28 -0.40 7.89 2.78
C LYS A 28 0.29 7.22 1.61
N THR A 29 1.56 7.54 1.43
CA THR A 29 2.43 6.94 0.42
C THR A 29 3.29 5.88 1.09
N TYR A 30 3.37 4.73 0.44
CA TYR A 30 4.12 3.59 0.93
C TYR A 30 4.95 2.97 -0.18
N GLN A 31 6.02 2.31 0.22
CA GLN A 31 6.83 1.50 -0.65
C GLN A 31 7.00 0.12 0.00
N ALA A 32 6.82 -0.94 -0.80
CA ALA A 32 6.93 -2.31 -0.36
C ALA A 32 7.74 -3.13 -1.34
N LEU A 33 8.65 -3.94 -0.83
CA LEU A 33 9.23 -5.05 -1.57
C LEU A 33 8.22 -6.20 -1.58
N ILE A 34 7.88 -6.68 -2.76
CA ILE A 34 6.98 -7.82 -2.96
C ILE A 34 7.72 -8.96 -3.65
N TRP A 35 7.26 -10.16 -3.37
CA TRP A 35 7.66 -11.38 -4.07
C TRP A 35 6.44 -11.94 -4.78
N VAL A 36 6.62 -12.37 -6.02
CA VAL A 36 5.59 -13.04 -6.82
C VAL A 36 6.03 -14.44 -7.21
N SER A 37 5.07 -15.34 -7.43
CA SER A 37 5.35 -16.74 -7.76
C SER A 37 6.05 -16.90 -9.12
N SER A 38 5.72 -16.04 -10.08
CA SER A 38 6.30 -15.97 -11.42
C SER A 38 7.37 -14.88 -11.54
N SER A 39 8.24 -15.00 -12.55
CA SER A 39 9.20 -13.94 -12.89
C SER A 39 8.48 -12.64 -13.24
N VAL A 40 8.98 -11.51 -12.72
CA VAL A 40 8.49 -10.16 -13.01
C VAL A 40 9.02 -9.74 -14.37
N THR A 41 8.13 -9.66 -15.36
CA THR A 41 8.49 -9.23 -16.72
C THR A 41 8.28 -7.72 -16.91
N ASP A 42 8.92 -7.15 -17.94
CA ASP A 42 8.73 -5.75 -18.30
C ASP A 42 7.28 -5.45 -18.71
N GLU A 43 6.59 -6.40 -19.33
CA GLU A 43 5.17 -6.25 -19.65
C GLU A 43 4.29 -6.19 -18.41
N MET A 44 4.59 -7.00 -17.38
CA MET A 44 3.87 -6.95 -16.10
C MET A 44 4.04 -5.58 -15.45
N VAL A 45 5.29 -5.08 -15.40
CA VAL A 45 5.60 -3.75 -14.86
C VAL A 45 4.88 -2.66 -15.63
N LYS A 46 4.91 -2.71 -16.96
CA LYS A 46 4.24 -1.73 -17.81
C LYS A 46 2.73 -1.73 -17.56
N LYS A 47 2.07 -2.90 -17.60
CA LYS A 47 0.63 -3.03 -17.33
C LYS A 47 0.26 -2.50 -15.95
N CYS A 48 1.06 -2.84 -14.94
CA CYS A 48 0.86 -2.40 -13.57
C CYS A 48 0.95 -0.88 -13.45
N ASN A 49 1.95 -0.26 -14.09
CA ASN A 49 2.14 1.18 -14.10
C ASN A 49 1.03 1.91 -14.89
N ASP A 50 0.62 1.37 -16.04
CA ASP A 50 -0.44 1.96 -16.86
C ASP A 50 -1.79 1.92 -16.12
N PHE A 51 -2.12 0.79 -15.49
CA PHE A 51 -3.32 0.65 -14.66
C PHE A 51 -3.24 1.45 -13.35
N GLY A 52 -2.06 1.54 -12.74
CA GLY A 52 -1.87 2.19 -11.46
C GLY A 52 -2.00 3.72 -11.52
N ARG A 53 -1.78 4.36 -12.67
CA ARG A 53 -1.87 5.81 -12.85
C ARG A 53 -3.27 6.39 -12.75
N GLN A 54 -4.29 5.62 -13.13
CA GLN A 54 -5.69 6.06 -13.09
C GLN A 54 -6.29 5.96 -11.68
N GLY A 55 -5.64 5.24 -10.77
CA GLY A 55 -6.20 4.87 -9.48
C GLY A 55 -7.34 3.85 -9.63
N PHE A 56 -7.63 3.14 -8.54
CA PHE A 56 -8.65 2.10 -8.51
C PHE A 56 -9.15 1.86 -7.09
N GLU A 57 -10.35 1.31 -6.98
CA GLU A 57 -10.89 0.85 -5.70
C GLU A 57 -10.48 -0.60 -5.45
N ILE A 58 -10.19 -0.91 -4.19
CA ILE A 58 -10.01 -2.26 -3.70
C ILE A 58 -10.99 -2.53 -2.57
N SER A 59 -11.45 -3.77 -2.49
CA SER A 59 -12.21 -4.22 -1.33
C SER A 59 -11.27 -4.81 -0.27
N GLN A 60 -11.30 -4.25 0.95
CA GLN A 60 -10.44 -4.68 2.05
C GLN A 60 -11.25 -5.28 3.20
N HIS A 61 -11.00 -6.55 3.49
CA HIS A 61 -11.42 -7.15 4.75
C HIS A 61 -10.51 -6.73 5.91
N THR A 62 -11.10 -6.57 7.10
CA THR A 62 -10.35 -6.46 8.35
C THR A 62 -9.41 -7.68 8.48
N PRO A 63 -8.09 -7.48 8.58
CA PRO A 63 -7.15 -8.59 8.73
C PRO A 63 -7.44 -9.36 10.02
N VAL A 64 -7.34 -10.70 9.96
CA VAL A 64 -7.59 -11.58 11.12
C VAL A 64 -6.75 -11.19 12.34
N ARG A 65 -5.48 -10.78 12.12
CA ARG A 65 -4.58 -10.31 13.20
C ARG A 65 -5.07 -9.06 13.94
N VAL A 66 -6.03 -8.33 13.40
CA VAL A 66 -6.62 -7.12 14.01
C VAL A 66 -8.03 -7.40 14.55
N SER A 67 -8.62 -8.56 14.24
CA SER A 67 -9.99 -8.93 14.61
C SER A 67 -10.27 -8.91 16.13
N GLN A 68 -9.25 -9.17 16.95
CA GLN A 68 -9.37 -9.15 18.41
C GLN A 68 -9.76 -7.78 18.99
N ARG A 69 -9.51 -6.70 18.24
CA ARG A 69 -9.77 -5.31 18.68
C ARG A 69 -10.66 -4.53 17.70
N CYS A 70 -11.06 -5.14 16.60
CA CYS A 70 -11.84 -4.50 15.53
C CYS A 70 -12.81 -5.50 14.89
N ALA A 71 -14.03 -5.08 14.60
CA ALA A 71 -15.01 -5.93 13.93
C ALA A 71 -14.52 -6.38 12.54
N MET A 72 -14.85 -7.62 12.18
CA MET A 72 -14.67 -8.16 10.83
C MET A 72 -15.63 -7.45 9.89
N MET A 73 -15.08 -6.68 8.96
CA MET A 73 -15.85 -5.85 8.03
C MET A 73 -15.07 -5.70 6.73
N GLU A 74 -15.79 -5.62 5.64
CA GLU A 74 -15.27 -5.30 4.33
C GLU A 74 -15.48 -3.80 4.05
N ARG A 75 -14.45 -3.13 3.55
CA ARG A 75 -14.48 -1.69 3.28
C ARG A 75 -13.87 -1.43 1.91
N SER A 76 -14.55 -0.66 1.05
CA SER A 76 -13.93 -0.12 -0.15
C SER A 76 -12.86 0.91 0.23
N LYS A 77 -11.70 0.83 -0.42
CA LYS A 77 -10.58 1.74 -0.24
C LYS A 77 -10.02 2.16 -1.58
N GLN A 78 -9.76 3.46 -1.71
CA GLN A 78 -9.15 4.00 -2.91
C GLN A 78 -7.62 3.87 -2.86
N ILE A 79 -7.06 3.23 -3.89
CA ILE A 79 -5.65 3.41 -4.29
C ILE A 79 -5.63 4.56 -5.30
N ASN A 80 -4.96 5.65 -4.95
CA ASN A 80 -4.91 6.84 -5.80
C ASN A 80 -3.93 6.65 -6.94
N GLU A 81 -2.76 6.13 -6.62
CA GLU A 81 -1.70 5.87 -7.60
C GLU A 81 -0.94 4.61 -7.19
N LEU A 82 -0.52 3.84 -8.18
CA LEU A 82 0.35 2.69 -7.99
C LEU A 82 1.43 2.65 -9.07
N SER A 83 2.64 2.29 -8.68
CA SER A 83 3.72 1.98 -9.60
C SER A 83 4.54 0.80 -9.11
N MET A 84 5.20 0.13 -10.05
CA MET A 84 6.03 -1.04 -9.85
C MET A 84 7.36 -0.86 -10.59
N VAL A 85 8.43 -1.36 -9.97
CA VAL A 85 9.78 -1.41 -10.55
C VAL A 85 10.40 -2.77 -10.24
N LYS A 86 11.08 -3.37 -11.22
CA LYS A 86 11.88 -4.59 -10.99
C LYS A 86 13.03 -4.30 -10.03
N VAL A 87 13.39 -5.27 -9.20
CA VAL A 87 14.58 -5.14 -8.34
C VAL A 87 15.86 -5.32 -9.14
N SER A 88 15.91 -6.32 -10.01
CA SER A 88 17.05 -6.61 -10.86
C SER A 88 16.66 -7.52 -12.04
N ASP A 89 17.50 -7.61 -13.06
CA ASP A 89 17.39 -8.58 -14.16
C ASP A 89 18.15 -9.88 -13.88
N LYS A 90 18.77 -10.01 -12.70
CA LYS A 90 19.43 -11.24 -12.28
C LYS A 90 18.42 -12.34 -11.95
N GLU A 91 18.77 -13.59 -12.24
CA GLU A 91 17.91 -14.75 -11.99
C GLU A 91 17.50 -14.90 -10.51
N GLU A 92 18.39 -14.54 -9.57
CA GLU A 92 18.14 -14.59 -8.13
C GLU A 92 17.03 -13.64 -7.66
N ASP A 93 16.86 -12.52 -8.36
CA ASP A 93 15.97 -11.42 -7.98
C ASP A 93 14.76 -11.26 -8.91
N VAL A 94 14.65 -12.09 -9.96
CA VAL A 94 13.65 -11.95 -11.02
C VAL A 94 12.20 -12.01 -10.51
N ARG A 95 11.98 -12.53 -9.30
CA ARG A 95 10.65 -12.64 -8.65
C ARG A 95 10.33 -11.51 -7.70
N PHE A 96 11.26 -10.57 -7.51
CA PHE A 96 11.07 -9.44 -6.61
C PHE A 96 10.78 -8.16 -7.39
N ALA A 97 9.83 -7.39 -6.86
CA ALA A 97 9.53 -6.05 -7.35
C ALA A 97 9.31 -5.10 -6.19
N VAL A 98 9.56 -3.82 -6.42
CA VAL A 98 9.19 -2.75 -5.50
C VAL A 98 7.92 -2.10 -6.00
N ILE A 99 6.88 -2.10 -5.18
CA ILE A 99 5.66 -1.34 -5.43
C ILE A 99 5.68 -0.07 -4.60
N THR A 100 5.34 1.04 -5.24
CA THR A 100 5.04 2.31 -4.58
C THR A 100 3.55 2.61 -4.75
N MET A 101 2.87 2.96 -3.67
CA MET A 101 1.43 3.24 -3.71
C MET A 101 1.06 4.46 -2.88
N SER A 102 0.16 5.28 -3.42
CA SER A 102 -0.50 6.38 -2.73
C SER A 102 -1.94 5.97 -2.42
N THR A 103 -2.32 6.01 -1.15
CA THR A 103 -3.56 5.39 -0.67
C THR A 103 -4.40 6.34 0.16
N GLN A 104 -5.70 6.07 0.21
CA GLN A 104 -6.60 6.70 1.18
C GLN A 104 -6.18 6.36 2.62
N ALA A 105 -6.48 7.27 3.54
CA ALA A 105 -6.34 7.02 4.97
C ALA A 105 -7.00 5.69 5.43
N GLY A 106 -6.30 5.01 6.34
CA GLY A 106 -6.74 3.72 6.89
C GLY A 106 -6.65 2.52 5.93
N THR A 107 -5.95 2.64 4.80
CA THR A 107 -5.68 1.50 3.88
C THR A 107 -4.62 0.57 4.48
N ILE A 108 -4.87 -0.75 4.42
CA ILE A 108 -3.97 -1.76 4.99
C ILE A 108 -3.09 -2.37 3.90
N LEU A 109 -1.80 -2.01 3.90
CA LEU A 109 -0.84 -2.41 2.85
C LEU A 109 -0.70 -3.91 2.60
N GLY A 110 -0.55 -4.71 3.65
CA GLY A 110 -0.31 -6.15 3.48
C GLY A 110 -1.45 -6.84 2.71
N ASN A 111 -2.70 -6.43 2.99
CA ASN A 111 -3.86 -6.92 2.27
C ASN A 111 -3.92 -6.36 0.85
N SER A 112 -3.57 -5.08 0.65
CA SER A 112 -3.51 -4.47 -0.69
C SER A 112 -2.51 -5.19 -1.59
N CYS A 113 -1.26 -5.41 -1.14
CA CYS A 113 -0.25 -6.10 -1.94
C CYS A 113 -0.68 -7.51 -2.31
N THR A 114 -1.31 -8.22 -1.37
CA THR A 114 -1.84 -9.57 -1.62
C THR A 114 -2.94 -9.54 -2.68
N ALA A 115 -3.90 -8.60 -2.57
CA ALA A 115 -4.99 -8.47 -3.53
C ALA A 115 -4.51 -8.07 -4.95
N ILE A 116 -3.47 -7.24 -5.03
CA ILE A 116 -2.87 -6.81 -6.31
C ILE A 116 -2.12 -7.97 -6.98
N CYS A 117 -1.48 -8.82 -6.19
CA CYS A 117 -0.65 -9.93 -6.71
C CYS A 117 -1.40 -11.26 -6.82
N SER A 118 -2.61 -11.38 -6.26
CA SER A 118 -3.41 -12.60 -6.36
C SER A 118 -4.02 -12.75 -7.76
N GLU A 119 -3.92 -13.95 -8.33
CA GLU A 119 -4.64 -14.32 -9.55
C GLU A 119 -6.15 -14.09 -9.38
N PRO A 120 -6.88 -13.71 -10.44
CA PRO A 120 -8.34 -13.65 -10.39
C PRO A 120 -8.84 -15.04 -9.98
N LYS A 121 -9.56 -15.11 -8.86
CA LYS A 121 -10.29 -16.33 -8.49
C LYS A 121 -11.32 -16.57 -9.59
N THR A 122 -11.03 -17.49 -10.50
CA THR A 122 -12.00 -18.06 -11.41
C THR A 122 -13.06 -18.74 -10.56
N HIS A 123 -14.28 -18.16 -10.59
CA HIS A 123 -15.49 -18.83 -10.13
C HIS A 123 -15.99 -19.80 -11.21
#